data_AF-A0A5M7QB17-F1
#
_entry.id   AF-A0A5M7QB17-F1
#
_cell.length_a   1.000
_cell.length_b   1.000
_cell.length_c   1.000
_cell.angle_alpha   90.00
_cell.angle_beta   90.00
_cell.angle_gamma   90.00
#
_symmetry.space_group_name_H-M   'P 1'
#
loop_
_entity.id
_entity.type
_entity.pdbx_description
1 polymer ?
#
loop_
_entity_poly.entity_id
_entity_poly.type
_entity_poly.pdbx_seq_one_letter_code
_entity_poly.pdbx_strand_id
1 'polypeptide(L)'
;MRLKEKIIIALFFLAGCVLLSYWLWLSQRPVDIIAVHQRSSGFSDVLVNSFPPTDKGKINWWLKNKEMLNDKYGIPKPDRNGHFYLTIWLFGDGYKELGKYDRLCFDDMKPPVNCIEKERVFSISYSKNRGTIFTGSDSEYRLTADGKILKLEDE
;
A
#
# COMPACT_ATOMS: atom_id res chain seq x y z
N MET A 1 -9.70 7.60 47.53
CA MET A 1 -10.23 7.10 46.25
C MET A 1 -11.13 5.90 46.52
N ARG A 2 -12.40 5.97 46.10
CA ARG A 2 -13.43 4.94 46.37
C ARG A 2 -13.13 3.69 45.54
N LEU A 3 -13.49 2.49 46.03
CA LEU A 3 -13.25 1.21 45.33
C LEU A 3 -13.77 1.23 43.88
N LYS A 4 -14.93 1.87 43.66
CA LYS A 4 -15.52 2.08 42.33
C LYS A 4 -14.62 2.89 41.38
N GLU A 5 -13.97 3.94 41.87
CA GLU A 5 -13.05 4.78 41.07
C GLU A 5 -11.81 3.98 40.67
N LYS A 6 -11.26 3.15 41.57
CA LYS A 6 -10.12 2.28 41.26
C LYS A 6 -10.45 1.23 40.19
N ILE A 7 -11.65 0.65 40.24
CA ILE A 7 -12.12 -0.31 39.24
C ILE A 7 -12.27 0.38 37.88
N ILE A 8 -12.87 1.58 37.84
CA ILE A 8 -13.02 2.35 36.59
C ILE A 8 -11.65 2.66 35.97
N ILE A 9 -10.69 3.14 36.77
CA ILE A 9 -9.32 3.42 36.29
C ILE A 9 -8.65 2.15 35.75
N ALA A 10 -8.78 1.03 36.46
CA ALA A 10 -8.22 -0.25 36.02
C ALA A 10 -8.83 -0.72 34.69
N LEU A 11 -10.14 -0.56 34.49
CA LEU A 11 -10.81 -0.90 33.23
C LEU A 11 -10.34 -0.03 32.07
N PHE A 12 -10.20 1.29 32.27
CA PHE A 12 -9.65 2.18 31.25
C PHE A 12 -8.21 1.84 30.89
N PHE A 13 -7.38 1.52 31.88
CA PHE A 13 -6.01 1.09 31.65
C PHE A 13 -5.95 -0.20 30.82
N LEU A 14 -6.76 -1.20 31.19
CA LEU A 14 -6.82 -2.47 30.48
C LEU A 14 -7.30 -2.29 29.02
N ALA A 15 -8.34 -1.47 28.81
CA ALA A 15 -8.80 -1.11 27.48
C ALA A 15 -7.71 -0.42 26.64
N GLY A 16 -6.95 0.49 27.26
CA GLY A 16 -5.79 1.13 26.63
C GLY A 16 -4.72 0.12 26.19
N CYS A 17 -4.37 -0.85 27.04
CA CYS A 17 -3.42 -1.91 26.69
C CYS A 17 -3.92 -2.78 25.52
N VAL A 18 -5.21 -3.12 25.49
CA VAL A 18 -5.81 -3.88 24.38
C VAL A 18 -5.73 -3.08 23.07
N LEU A 19 -6.08 -1.79 23.10
CA LEU A 19 -6.00 -0.95 21.91
C LEU A 19 -4.56 -0.78 21.40
N LEU A 20 -3.60 -0.57 22.29
CA LEU A 20 -2.18 -0.44 21.95
C LEU A 20 -1.60 -1.73 21.36
N SER A 21 -1.89 -2.88 21.97
CA SER A 21 -1.44 -4.18 21.48
C SER A 21 -2.03 -4.49 20.10
N TYR A 22 -3.31 -4.18 19.89
CA TYR A 22 -3.96 -4.31 18.58
C TYR A 22 -3.31 -3.39 17.52
N TRP A 23 -3.04 -2.13 17.87
CA TRP A 23 -2.36 -1.18 16.97
C TRP A 23 -0.95 -1.64 16.60
N LEU A 24 -0.21 -2.19 17.57
CA LEU A 24 1.13 -2.71 17.34
C LEU A 24 1.11 -3.92 16.42
N TRP A 25 0.19 -4.86 16.67
CA TRP A 25 -0.01 -6.03 15.80
C TRP A 25 -0.37 -5.62 14.37
N LEU A 26 -1.29 -4.67 14.20
CA LEU A 26 -1.69 -4.16 12.89
C LEU A 26 -0.54 -3.49 12.12
N SER A 27 0.39 -2.85 12.85
CA SER A 27 1.56 -2.19 12.27
C SER A 27 2.70 -3.16 11.91
N GLN A 28 2.76 -4.33 12.57
CA GLN A 28 3.81 -5.33 12.39
C GLN A 28 3.41 -6.51 11.52
N ARG A 29 2.11 -6.68 11.21
CA ARG A 29 1.64 -7.79 10.38
C ARG A 29 2.33 -7.76 9.00
N PRO A 30 2.75 -8.93 8.49
CA PRO A 30 3.31 -9.01 7.15
C PRO A 30 2.23 -8.64 6.12
N VAL A 31 2.66 -8.00 5.03
CA VAL A 31 1.79 -7.76 3.87
C VAL A 31 1.74 -9.03 3.04
N ASP A 32 0.52 -9.51 2.80
CA ASP A 32 0.24 -10.66 1.98
C ASP A 32 -0.05 -10.20 0.54
N ILE A 33 0.84 -10.57 -0.39
CA ILE A 33 0.75 -10.23 -1.81
C ILE A 33 0.02 -11.37 -2.52
N ILE A 34 -1.17 -11.06 -3.04
CA ILE A 34 -2.07 -12.02 -3.69
C ILE A 34 -1.69 -12.21 -5.15
N ALA A 35 -1.46 -11.10 -5.86
CA ALA A 35 -1.12 -11.13 -7.27
C ALA A 35 -0.32 -9.88 -7.64
N VAL A 36 0.43 -10.01 -8.73
CA VAL A 36 1.12 -8.90 -9.38
C VAL A 36 0.74 -8.95 -10.85
N HIS A 37 0.17 -7.86 -11.35
CA HIS A 37 -0.18 -7.70 -12.75
C HIS A 37 0.74 -6.65 -13.37
N GLN A 38 1.37 -7.00 -14.48
CA GLN A 38 2.20 -6.07 -15.25
C GLN A 38 1.36 -5.52 -16.40
N ARG A 39 1.33 -4.19 -16.53
CA ARG A 39 0.72 -3.50 -17.66
C ARG A 39 1.80 -2.95 -18.60
N SER A 40 1.37 -2.53 -19.79
CA SER A 40 2.25 -1.88 -20.75
C SER A 40 2.88 -0.60 -20.17
N SER A 41 3.99 -0.16 -20.75
CA SER A 41 4.56 1.18 -20.54
C SER A 41 4.96 1.51 -19.10
N GLY A 42 5.50 0.53 -18.38
CA GLY A 42 6.08 0.77 -17.04
C GLY A 42 5.10 0.67 -15.88
N PHE A 43 3.85 0.26 -16.16
CA PHE A 43 2.81 0.14 -15.15
C PHE A 43 2.79 -1.25 -14.50
N SER A 44 2.59 -1.30 -13.20
CA SER A 44 2.42 -2.55 -12.45
C SER A 44 1.40 -2.36 -11.33
N ASP A 45 0.60 -3.39 -11.09
CA ASP A 45 -0.42 -3.42 -10.06
C ASP A 45 -0.12 -4.57 -9.10
N VAL A 46 -0.11 -4.29 -7.79
CA VAL A 46 0.14 -5.27 -6.73
C VAL A 46 -1.12 -5.39 -5.90
N LEU A 47 -1.66 -6.59 -5.82
CA LEU A 47 -2.87 -6.88 -5.04
C LEU A 47 -2.47 -7.41 -3.67
N VAL A 48 -2.97 -6.79 -2.62
CA VAL A 48 -2.67 -7.18 -1.23
C VAL A 48 -3.95 -7.38 -0.43
N ASN A 49 -3.96 -8.36 0.47
CA ASN A 49 -5.08 -8.52 1.40
C ASN A 49 -5.14 -7.40 2.44
N SER A 50 -3.97 -6.88 2.81
CA SER A 50 -3.88 -5.84 3.81
C SER A 50 -2.58 -5.05 3.67
N PHE A 51 -2.58 -3.79 4.10
CA PHE A 51 -1.45 -2.90 3.93
C PHE A 51 -1.21 -2.04 5.19
N PRO A 52 -0.01 -1.46 5.40
CA PRO A 52 0.25 -0.59 6.53
C PRO A 52 -0.70 0.62 6.55
N PRO A 53 -1.26 0.99 7.71
CA PRO A 53 -2.30 2.02 7.79
C PRO A 53 -1.76 3.46 7.64
N THR A 54 -0.46 3.68 7.87
CA THR A 54 0.15 5.01 7.79
C THR A 54 1.03 5.14 6.57
N ASP A 55 1.08 6.32 5.95
CA ASP A 55 1.94 6.55 4.78
C ASP A 55 3.42 6.27 5.08
N LYS A 56 3.89 6.58 6.31
CA LYS A 56 5.23 6.17 6.77
C LYS A 56 5.41 4.64 6.75
N GLY A 57 4.42 3.89 7.21
CA GLY A 57 4.43 2.43 7.16
C GLY A 57 4.46 1.89 5.73
N LYS A 58 3.68 2.49 4.82
CA LYS A 58 3.62 2.14 3.40
C LYS A 58 4.97 2.37 2.70
N ILE A 59 5.58 3.53 2.93
CA ILE A 59 6.92 3.87 2.40
C ILE A 59 7.97 2.91 2.95
N ASN A 60 7.98 2.67 4.27
CA ASN A 60 8.94 1.74 4.88
C ASN A 60 8.80 0.31 4.33
N TRP A 61 7.56 -0.13 4.11
CA TRP A 61 7.31 -1.43 3.49
C TRP A 61 7.92 -1.50 2.09
N TRP A 62 7.70 -0.47 1.25
CA TRP A 62 8.31 -0.43 -0.08
C TRP A 62 9.83 -0.48 -0.01
N LEU A 63 10.45 0.39 0.79
CA LEU A 63 11.90 0.48 0.90
C LEU A 63 12.54 -0.84 1.35
N LYS A 64 11.87 -1.57 2.24
CA LYS A 64 12.30 -2.88 2.73
C LYS A 64 12.11 -4.01 1.72
N ASN A 65 11.07 -3.95 0.89
CA ASN A 65 10.63 -5.09 0.07
C ASN A 65 10.92 -4.93 -1.43
N LYS A 66 11.34 -3.75 -1.91
CA LYS A 66 11.57 -3.47 -3.34
C LYS A 66 12.51 -4.48 -4.03
N GLU A 67 13.55 -4.96 -3.35
CA GLU A 67 14.48 -5.96 -3.90
C GLU A 67 13.80 -7.32 -4.04
N MET A 68 13.11 -7.79 -2.98
CA MET A 68 12.31 -9.02 -3.04
C MET A 68 11.22 -8.96 -4.11
N LEU A 69 10.56 -7.81 -4.26
CA LEU A 69 9.53 -7.58 -5.28
C LEU A 69 10.11 -7.70 -6.70
N ASN A 70 11.30 -7.15 -6.90
CA ASN A 70 12.01 -7.26 -8.16
C ASN A 70 12.42 -8.71 -8.45
N ASP A 71 13.03 -9.39 -7.48
CA ASP A 71 13.58 -10.72 -7.68
C ASP A 71 12.49 -11.78 -7.88
N LYS A 72 11.37 -11.65 -7.15
CA LYS A 72 10.29 -12.65 -7.17
C LYS A 72 9.23 -12.37 -8.23
N TYR A 73 8.92 -11.11 -8.49
CA TYR A 73 7.79 -10.70 -9.36
C TYR A 73 8.21 -9.82 -10.55
N GLY A 74 9.50 -9.45 -10.65
CA GLY A 74 10.00 -8.61 -11.73
C GLY A 74 9.47 -7.18 -11.70
N ILE A 75 9.11 -6.65 -10.52
CA ILE A 75 8.58 -5.29 -10.36
C ILE A 75 9.43 -4.43 -9.40
N PRO A 76 9.57 -3.11 -9.65
CA PRO A 76 8.94 -2.39 -10.75
C PRO A 76 9.58 -2.77 -12.09
N LYS A 77 8.82 -2.67 -13.18
CA LYS A 77 9.30 -2.96 -14.53
C LYS A 77 9.34 -1.65 -15.31
N PRO A 78 10.46 -0.91 -15.31
CA PRO A 78 10.52 0.39 -15.95
C PRO A 78 10.30 0.30 -17.47
N ASP A 79 9.76 1.36 -18.04
CA ASP A 79 9.68 1.55 -19.49
C ASP A 79 11.07 1.84 -20.10
N ARG A 80 11.12 2.06 -21.42
CA ARG A 80 12.38 2.33 -22.14
C ARG A 80 13.10 3.60 -21.65
N ASN A 81 12.38 4.55 -21.05
CA ASN A 81 12.94 5.77 -20.50
C ASN A 81 13.34 5.60 -19.02
N GLY A 82 13.11 4.43 -18.44
CA GLY A 82 13.35 4.12 -17.04
C GLY A 82 12.21 4.59 -16.13
N HIS A 83 11.06 4.99 -16.68
CA HIS A 83 9.89 5.39 -15.87
C HIS A 83 9.10 4.18 -15.42
N PHE A 84 8.60 4.21 -14.19
CA PHE A 84 7.65 3.20 -13.73
C PHE A 84 6.55 3.83 -12.89
N TYR A 85 5.42 3.14 -12.86
CA TYR A 85 4.29 3.43 -12.00
C TYR A 85 3.77 2.12 -11.40
N LEU A 86 3.92 1.98 -10.09
CA LEU A 86 3.48 0.81 -9.35
C LEU A 86 2.34 1.23 -8.43
N THR A 87 1.19 0.58 -8.57
CA THR A 87 0.02 0.82 -7.71
C THR A 87 -0.25 -0.39 -6.84
N ILE A 88 -0.53 -0.15 -5.56
CA ILE A 88 -0.93 -1.18 -4.61
C ILE A 88 -2.43 -1.03 -4.35
N TRP A 89 -3.16 -2.12 -4.54
CA TRP A 89 -4.61 -2.19 -4.41
C TRP A 89 -4.98 -3.18 -3.31
N LEU A 90 -6.02 -2.87 -2.54
CA LEU A 90 -6.64 -3.89 -1.70
C LEU A 90 -7.39 -4.88 -2.57
N PHE A 91 -7.16 -6.16 -2.33
CA PHE A 91 -7.83 -7.24 -3.06
C PHE A 91 -9.31 -7.35 -2.69
N GLY A 92 -9.66 -7.03 -1.44
CA GLY A 92 -11.05 -6.99 -0.95
C GLY A 92 -11.76 -8.33 -1.14
N ASP A 93 -12.91 -8.29 -1.81
CA ASP A 93 -13.75 -9.47 -2.10
C ASP A 93 -13.19 -10.37 -3.22
N GLY A 94 -12.00 -10.06 -3.74
CA GLY A 94 -11.33 -10.79 -4.79
C GLY A 94 -11.77 -10.41 -6.20
N TYR A 95 -11.41 -11.26 -7.18
CA TYR A 95 -11.73 -11.00 -8.57
C TYR A 95 -13.24 -11.07 -8.83
N LYS A 96 -13.73 -10.15 -9.65
CA LYS A 96 -15.12 -9.99 -10.06
C LYS A 96 -15.21 -9.82 -11.56
N GLU A 97 -16.42 -9.95 -12.09
CA GLU A 97 -16.70 -9.60 -13.48
C GLU A 97 -16.57 -8.09 -13.71
N LEU A 98 -16.45 -7.61 -14.96
CA LEU A 98 -16.45 -6.16 -15.23
C LEU A 98 -17.71 -5.48 -14.64
N GLY A 99 -18.88 -6.14 -14.76
CA GLY A 99 -20.13 -5.62 -14.23
C GLY A 99 -20.54 -4.28 -14.86
N LYS A 100 -21.24 -3.44 -14.09
CA LYS A 100 -21.73 -2.11 -14.52
C LYS A 100 -20.93 -0.94 -13.92
N TYR A 101 -20.00 -1.22 -13.01
CA TYR A 101 -19.24 -0.20 -12.28
C TYR A 101 -17.82 -0.11 -12.82
N ASP A 102 -17.15 1.01 -12.52
CA ASP A 102 -15.76 1.22 -12.94
C ASP A 102 -14.81 0.35 -12.09
N ARG A 103 -14.45 -0.82 -12.63
CA ARG A 103 -13.55 -1.80 -12.02
C ARG A 103 -12.16 -1.78 -12.64
N LEU A 104 -11.17 -2.22 -11.87
CA LEU A 104 -9.82 -2.38 -12.38
C LEU A 104 -9.66 -3.77 -12.98
N CYS A 105 -9.60 -3.87 -14.30
CA CYS A 105 -9.41 -5.15 -15.00
C CYS A 105 -7.95 -5.36 -15.40
N PHE A 106 -7.57 -6.63 -15.53
CA PHE A 106 -6.22 -7.05 -15.89
C PHE A 106 -6.22 -7.80 -17.22
N ASP A 107 -5.38 -7.33 -18.15
CA ASP A 107 -5.32 -7.81 -19.54
C ASP A 107 -4.60 -9.16 -19.67
N ASP A 108 -3.80 -9.53 -18.68
CA ASP A 108 -3.13 -10.83 -18.56
C ASP A 108 -4.06 -11.96 -18.10
N MET A 109 -5.31 -11.63 -17.76
CA MET A 109 -6.34 -12.57 -17.33
C MET A 109 -7.50 -12.62 -18.33
N LYS A 110 -8.07 -13.82 -18.54
CA LYS A 110 -9.24 -14.00 -19.40
C LYS A 110 -10.52 -13.53 -18.68
N PRO A 111 -11.38 -12.70 -19.32
CA PRO A 111 -12.73 -12.41 -18.83
C PRO A 111 -13.59 -13.69 -18.69
N PRO A 112 -14.68 -13.67 -17.91
CA PRO A 112 -15.32 -12.48 -17.35
C PRO A 112 -14.77 -12.03 -15.99
N VAL A 113 -14.23 -12.94 -15.16
CA VAL A 113 -13.77 -12.66 -13.79
C VAL A 113 -12.30 -12.25 -13.77
N ASN A 114 -12.00 -11.04 -14.26
CA ASN A 114 -10.63 -10.53 -14.38
C ASN A 114 -10.46 -9.10 -13.82
N CYS A 115 -11.38 -8.65 -12.97
CA CYS A 115 -11.39 -7.30 -12.43
C CYS A 115 -11.45 -7.27 -10.90
N ILE A 116 -11.07 -6.16 -10.27
CA ILE A 116 -11.25 -5.90 -8.84
C ILE A 116 -11.92 -4.55 -8.60
N GLU A 117 -12.41 -4.32 -7.38
CA GLU A 117 -12.81 -2.99 -6.95
C GLU A 117 -11.60 -2.04 -6.87
N LYS A 118 -11.80 -0.77 -7.25
CA LYS A 118 -10.71 0.24 -7.36
C LYS A 118 -10.31 0.82 -6.00
N GLU A 119 -9.85 -0.02 -5.08
CA GLU A 119 -9.39 0.40 -3.75
C GLU A 119 -7.87 0.63 -3.70
N ARG A 120 -7.42 1.79 -4.22
CA ARG A 120 -6.00 2.18 -4.20
C ARG A 120 -5.56 2.52 -2.78
N VAL A 121 -4.49 1.88 -2.29
CA VAL A 121 -3.91 2.19 -0.97
C VAL A 121 -2.58 2.91 -1.00
N PHE A 122 -1.82 2.75 -2.08
CA PHE A 122 -0.50 3.37 -2.23
C PHE A 122 -0.04 3.35 -3.68
N SER A 123 0.77 4.32 -4.09
CA SER A 123 1.46 4.28 -5.37
C SER A 123 2.92 4.69 -5.23
N ILE A 124 3.78 4.08 -6.04
CA ILE A 124 5.18 4.45 -6.19
C ILE A 124 5.42 4.76 -7.66
N SER A 125 5.98 5.94 -7.94
CA SER A 125 6.39 6.31 -9.29
C SER A 125 7.83 6.77 -9.31
N TYR A 126 8.48 6.58 -10.45
CA TYR A 126 9.79 7.14 -10.69
C TYR A 126 9.85 7.77 -12.07
N SER A 127 10.45 8.96 -12.14
CA SER A 127 10.88 9.56 -13.40
C SER A 127 12.23 10.24 -13.22
N LYS A 128 12.99 10.41 -14.32
CA LYS A 128 14.30 11.08 -14.26
C LYS A 128 14.21 12.50 -13.71
N ASN A 129 13.10 13.20 -14.00
CA ASN A 129 12.91 14.59 -13.61
C ASN A 129 12.43 14.74 -12.15
N ARG A 130 11.56 13.83 -11.67
CA ARG A 130 10.97 13.92 -10.32
C ARG A 130 11.69 13.03 -9.29
N GLY A 131 12.47 12.04 -9.71
CA GLY A 131 12.96 10.99 -8.82
C GLY A 131 11.83 10.06 -8.37
N THR A 132 11.99 9.41 -7.22
CA THR A 132 10.95 8.52 -6.67
C THR A 132 9.93 9.32 -5.88
N ILE A 133 8.65 9.16 -6.25
CA ILE A 133 7.50 9.77 -5.59
C ILE A 133 6.62 8.67 -5.01
N PHE A 134 6.20 8.85 -3.77
CA PHE A 134 5.24 8.04 -3.05
C PHE A 134 3.93 8.81 -2.94
N THR A 135 2.85 8.25 -3.47
CA THR A 135 1.51 8.86 -3.36
C THR A 135 0.72 8.06 -2.34
N GLY A 136 0.57 8.63 -1.15
CA GLY A 136 -0.20 8.10 -0.04
C GLY A 136 -1.71 8.27 -0.22
N SER A 137 -2.42 8.24 0.91
CA SER A 137 -3.87 8.52 0.94
C SER A 137 -4.14 10.01 0.77
N ASP A 138 -3.44 10.85 1.53
CA ASP A 138 -3.72 12.29 1.63
C ASP A 138 -2.54 13.16 1.22
N SER A 139 -1.41 12.57 0.84
CA SER A 139 -0.17 13.31 0.67
C SER A 139 0.79 12.61 -0.28
N GLU A 140 1.62 13.41 -0.95
CA GLU A 140 2.75 12.92 -1.73
C GLU A 140 4.06 13.11 -0.96
N TYR A 141 5.02 12.22 -1.23
CA TYR A 141 6.34 12.27 -0.64
C TYR A 141 7.39 12.02 -1.71
N ARG A 142 8.54 12.70 -1.60
CA ARG A 142 9.69 12.52 -2.48
C ARG A 142 10.84 11.87 -1.74
N LEU A 143 11.44 10.85 -2.34
CA LEU A 143 12.74 10.33 -1.93
C LEU A 143 13.84 11.22 -2.53
N THR A 144 14.63 11.83 -1.66
CA THR A 144 15.78 12.65 -2.05
C THR A 144 17.01 11.79 -2.34
N ALA A 145 18.00 12.37 -3.00
CA ALA A 145 19.25 11.67 -3.31
C ALA A 145 20.05 11.26 -2.06
N ASP A 146 19.92 12.00 -0.95
CA ASP A 146 20.51 11.67 0.35
C ASP A 146 19.65 10.68 1.17
N GLY A 147 18.61 10.09 0.58
CA GLY A 147 17.79 9.04 1.18
C GLY A 147 16.71 9.53 2.16
N LYS A 148 16.44 10.84 2.21
CA LYS A 148 15.37 11.41 3.05
C LYS A 148 14.02 11.36 2.35
N ILE A 149 12.97 11.31 3.15
CA ILE A 149 11.57 11.37 2.69
C ILE A 149 11.04 12.76 3.01
N LEU A 150 10.76 13.56 1.97
CA LEU A 150 10.17 14.89 2.11
C LEU A 150 8.70 14.81 1.74
N LYS A 151 7.81 15.29 2.63
CA LYS A 151 6.41 15.51 2.29
C LYS A 151 6.32 16.68 1.29
N LEU A 152 5.59 16.49 0.20
CA LEU A 152 5.29 17.56 -0.74
C LEU A 152 4.06 18.32 -0.23
N GLU A 153 4.11 19.64 -0.30
CA GLU A 153 2.96 20.50 -0.01
C GLU A 153 2.04 20.51 -1.23
N ASP A 154 0.73 20.48 -0.99
CA ASP A 154 -0.25 20.66 -2.06
C ASP A 154 -0.15 22.11 -2.56
N GLU A 155 0.01 22.30 -3.88
CA GLU A 155 0.03 23.65 -4.51
C GLU A 155 -1.31 24.37 -4.38
#